data_AF-A0A840GTW0-F1
#
_entry.id   AF-A0A840GTW0-F1
#
_cell.length_a   1.000
_cell.length_b   1.000
_cell.length_c   1.000
_cell.angle_alpha   90.00
_cell.angle_beta   90.00
_cell.angle_gamma   90.00
#
_symmetry.space_group_name_H-M   'P 1'
#
loop_
_entity.id
_entity.type
_entity.pdbx_description
1 polymer ?
#
loop_
_entity_poly.entity_id
_entity_poly.type
_entity_poly.pdbx_seq_one_letter_code
_entity_poly.pdbx_strand_id
1 'polypeptide(L)'
;MGNKTNKLNIYLIKDEFSASEAIVKQGHKEHAIAGVGRLYLHESHTKPPTWLKDFFLNELDGLFAIFSAGAKALLLVTVPWNGANRTFAIAFGYGRLILQDGVIEERFGLKVVLNSVDPKSLRSIDKTSLGAIANKAENKSVALGRPPILVLISSKT
;
A
#
# COMPACT_ATOMS: atom_id res chain seq x y z
N MET A 1 -11.26 23.95 9.29
CA MET A 1 -10.27 23.02 8.69
C MET A 1 -11.05 21.84 8.11
N GLY A 2 -11.11 21.67 6.78
CA GLY A 2 -11.83 20.54 6.19
C GLY A 2 -11.19 19.20 6.58
N ASN A 3 -12.00 18.17 6.82
CA ASN A 3 -11.50 16.82 7.10
C ASN A 3 -10.69 16.32 5.90
N LYS A 4 -9.36 16.24 6.06
CA LYS A 4 -8.49 15.60 5.07
C LYS A 4 -8.64 14.09 5.19
N THR A 5 -9.22 13.48 4.16
CA THR A 5 -9.26 12.02 4.04
C THR A 5 -7.97 11.53 3.37
N ASN A 6 -7.13 10.81 4.11
CA ASN A 6 -5.95 10.14 3.54
C ASN A 6 -6.35 8.79 2.94
N LYS A 7 -6.01 8.57 1.66
CA LYS A 7 -6.13 7.25 1.04
C LYS A 7 -4.98 6.37 1.54
N LEU A 8 -5.30 5.35 2.34
CA LEU A 8 -4.32 4.40 2.87
C LEU A 8 -4.37 3.10 2.07
N ASN A 9 -3.20 2.56 1.76
CA ASN A 9 -3.05 1.22 1.18
C ASN A 9 -2.72 0.25 2.31
N ILE A 10 -3.62 -0.71 2.57
CA ILE A 10 -3.49 -1.68 3.65
C ILE A 10 -3.48 -3.08 3.06
N TYR A 11 -2.52 -3.90 3.47
CA TYR A 11 -2.34 -5.27 3.05
C TYR A 11 -2.38 -6.19 4.27
N LEU A 12 -2.98 -7.37 4.11
CA LEU A 12 -2.89 -8.44 5.09
C LEU A 12 -1.70 -9.33 4.72
N ILE A 13 -0.83 -9.60 5.69
CA ILE A 13 0.28 -10.54 5.54
C ILE A 13 -0.23 -11.96 5.76
N LYS A 14 0.27 -12.91 4.97
CA LYS A 14 -0.05 -14.34 5.13
C LYS A 14 0.45 -14.86 6.47
N ASP A 15 -0.26 -15.84 7.03
CA ASP A 15 -0.02 -16.32 8.40
C ASP A 15 1.32 -17.04 8.56
N GLU A 16 1.87 -17.60 7.48
CA GLU A 16 3.19 -18.22 7.51
C GLU A 16 4.34 -17.24 7.77
N PHE A 17 4.12 -15.92 7.63
CA PHE A 17 5.14 -14.89 7.83
C PHE A 17 4.93 -14.15 9.15
N SER A 18 5.75 -14.49 10.15
CA SER A 18 5.76 -13.85 11.47
C SER A 18 6.99 -12.96 11.70
N ALA A 19 8.12 -13.28 11.07
CA ALA A 19 9.37 -12.55 11.21
C ALA A 19 9.43 -11.36 10.22
N SER A 20 9.91 -10.20 10.70
CA SER A 20 10.05 -8.98 9.91
C SER A 20 10.90 -9.17 8.66
N GLU A 21 11.95 -9.96 8.75
CA GLU A 21 12.94 -10.19 7.69
C GLU A 21 12.36 -11.03 6.55
N ALA A 22 11.35 -11.85 6.85
CA ALA A 22 10.60 -12.61 5.86
C ALA A 22 9.53 -11.76 5.17
N ILE A 23 9.09 -10.67 5.79
CA ILE A 23 8.05 -9.77 5.27
C ILE A 23 8.64 -8.59 4.50
N VAL A 24 9.80 -8.08 4.93
CA VAL A 24 10.37 -6.82 4.48
C VAL A 24 11.71 -7.03 3.78
N LYS A 25 11.90 -6.38 2.62
CA LYS A 25 13.16 -6.38 1.88
C LYS A 25 14.27 -5.69 2.70
N GLN A 26 15.52 -6.06 2.48
CA GLN A 26 16.65 -5.45 3.18
C GLN A 26 16.93 -4.01 2.69
N GLY A 27 17.72 -3.24 3.45
CA GLY A 27 18.17 -1.90 3.03
C GLY A 27 17.20 -0.77 3.39
N HIS A 28 16.32 -0.99 4.38
CA HIS A 28 15.42 0.03 4.90
C HIS A 28 15.77 0.36 6.35
N LYS A 29 15.65 1.64 6.71
CA LYS A 29 15.76 2.08 8.11
C LYS A 29 14.51 1.66 8.85
N GLU A 30 14.66 1.10 10.04
CA GLU A 30 13.53 0.70 10.88
C GLU A 30 13.41 1.59 12.11
N HIS A 31 12.17 1.82 12.54
CA HIS A 31 11.85 2.53 13.77
C HIS A 31 10.62 1.92 14.43
N ALA A 32 10.72 1.60 15.72
CA ALA A 32 9.59 1.09 16.49
C ALA A 32 8.72 2.25 16.98
N ILE A 33 7.42 2.17 16.72
CA ILE A 33 6.41 3.09 17.25
C ILE A 33 5.71 2.37 18.39
N ALA A 34 5.98 2.81 19.61
CA ALA A 34 5.44 2.20 20.83
C ALA A 34 3.90 2.11 20.77
N GLY A 35 3.38 0.91 21.07
CA GLY A 35 1.94 0.63 21.04
C GLY A 35 1.30 0.53 19.65
N VAL A 36 2.06 0.70 18.57
CA VAL A 36 1.54 0.65 17.20
C VAL A 36 2.20 -0.44 16.37
N GLY A 37 3.53 -0.44 16.25
CA GLY A 37 4.21 -1.38 15.36
C GLY A 37 5.57 -0.90 14.91
N ARG A 38 6.05 -1.43 13.79
CA ARG A 38 7.39 -1.12 13.25
C ARG A 38 7.30 -0.45 11.89
N LEU A 39 7.87 0.74 11.79
CA LEU A 39 7.93 1.55 10.59
C LEU A 39 9.25 1.30 9.85
N TYR A 40 9.16 1.04 8.56
CA TYR A 40 10.28 0.89 7.64
C TYR A 40 10.27 2.07 6.68
N LEU A 41 11.43 2.71 6.54
CA LEU A 41 11.64 3.91 5.75
C LEU A 41 12.73 3.64 4.72
N HIS A 42 12.49 4.11 3.51
CA HIS A 42 13.57 4.27 2.54
C HIS A 42 13.91 5.75 2.43
N GLU A 43 15.20 6.06 2.57
CA GLU A 43 15.68 7.41 2.36
C GLU A 43 15.55 7.77 0.88
N SER A 44 14.74 8.78 0.60
CA SER A 44 14.64 9.34 -0.74
C SER A 44 15.78 10.33 -0.94
N HIS A 45 16.64 10.05 -1.90
CA HIS A 45 17.63 11.01 -2.38
C HIS A 45 17.18 11.54 -3.73
N THR A 46 17.25 12.86 -3.91
CA THR A 46 17.05 13.49 -5.21
C THR A 46 18.20 13.09 -6.14
N LYS A 47 17.88 12.30 -7.16
CA LYS A 47 18.83 11.92 -8.21
C LYS A 47 18.20 12.16 -9.59
N PRO A 48 18.99 12.56 -10.59
CA PRO A 48 18.52 12.56 -11.96
C PRO A 48 18.16 11.12 -12.38
N PRO A 49 17.09 10.91 -13.16
CA PRO A 49 16.74 9.59 -13.67
C PRO A 49 17.87 9.01 -14.55
N THR A 50 18.19 7.72 -14.40
CA THR A 50 19.30 7.09 -15.15
C THR A 50 19.07 7.07 -16.66
N TRP A 51 17.81 6.92 -17.09
CA TRP A 51 17.43 6.93 -18.51
C TRP A 51 17.80 8.24 -19.22
N LEU A 52 17.95 9.35 -18.49
CA LEU A 52 18.35 10.61 -19.10
C LEU A 52 19.74 10.48 -19.75
N LYS A 53 20.67 9.82 -19.07
CA LYS A 53 22.00 9.50 -19.61
C LYS A 53 21.96 8.29 -20.53
N ASP A 54 21.30 7.21 -20.10
CA ASP A 54 21.37 5.91 -20.81
C ASP A 54 20.69 5.97 -22.18
N PHE A 55 19.64 6.79 -22.34
CA PHE A 55 18.89 6.92 -23.59
C PHE A 55 19.34 8.13 -24.42
N PHE A 56 19.52 9.30 -23.80
CA PHE A 56 19.85 10.54 -24.52
C PHE A 56 21.36 10.82 -24.61
N LEU A 57 22.21 9.94 -24.08
CA LEU A 57 23.68 10.02 -24.22
C LEU A 57 24.26 11.41 -23.92
N ASN A 58 23.71 12.08 -22.90
CA ASN A 58 24.03 13.44 -22.45
C ASN A 58 23.56 14.60 -23.36
N GLU A 59 22.81 14.36 -24.43
CA GLU A 59 22.30 15.45 -25.30
C GLU A 59 21.38 16.43 -24.56
N LEU A 60 20.77 15.98 -23.46
CA LEU A 60 19.87 16.79 -22.62
C LEU A 60 20.56 17.36 -21.37
N ASP A 61 21.87 17.17 -21.21
CA ASP A 61 22.61 17.65 -20.05
C ASP A 61 22.58 19.19 -20.00
N GLY A 62 22.13 19.75 -18.87
CA GLY A 62 22.03 21.19 -18.67
C GLY A 62 20.82 21.88 -19.32
N LEU A 63 20.06 21.18 -20.18
CA LEU A 63 18.84 21.71 -20.80
C LEU A 63 17.64 21.67 -19.84
N PHE A 64 17.54 20.62 -19.03
CA PHE A 64 16.46 20.45 -18.05
C PHE A 64 16.97 19.91 -16.72
N ALA A 65 16.50 20.50 -15.62
CA ALA A 65 16.81 20.04 -14.27
C ALA A 65 15.69 19.10 -13.75
N ILE A 66 15.72 17.84 -14.19
CA ILE A 66 14.73 16.82 -13.80
C ILE A 66 15.32 15.93 -12.71
N PHE A 67 14.64 15.85 -11.56
CA PHE A 67 15.00 15.00 -10.43
C PHE A 67 13.82 14.13 -10.02
N SER A 68 14.12 12.92 -9.57
CA SER A 68 13.13 12.06 -8.93
C SER A 68 13.51 11.85 -7.47
N ALA A 69 12.55 12.07 -6.57
CA ALA A 69 12.63 11.69 -5.18
C ALA A 69 11.24 11.23 -4.74
N GLY A 70 11.13 9.96 -4.37
CA GLY A 70 9.89 9.37 -3.88
C GLY A 70 10.07 8.88 -2.45
N ALA A 71 9.36 9.48 -1.50
CA ALA A 71 9.26 8.95 -0.16
C ALA A 71 8.48 7.63 -0.20
N LYS A 72 9.03 6.58 0.43
CA LYS A 72 8.33 5.31 0.62
C LYS A 72 8.53 4.82 2.04
N ALA A 73 7.42 4.45 2.66
CA ALA A 73 7.41 3.92 4.02
C ALA A 73 6.38 2.79 4.14
N LEU A 74 6.64 1.87 5.06
CA LEU A 74 5.80 0.72 5.34
C LEU A 74 5.68 0.54 6.85
N LEU A 75 4.46 0.55 7.38
CA LEU A 75 4.21 0.28 8.79
C LEU A 75 3.66 -1.14 8.94
N LEU A 76 4.35 -2.00 9.68
CA LEU A 76 3.84 -3.30 10.10
C LEU A 76 3.16 -3.17 11.46
N VAL A 77 1.90 -3.60 11.53
CA VAL A 77 1.07 -3.60 12.73
C VAL A 77 0.56 -5.02 12.95
N THR A 78 0.77 -5.57 14.14
CA THR A 78 0.25 -6.90 14.50
C THR A 78 -0.88 -6.72 15.51
N VAL A 79 -2.03 -7.30 15.22
CA VAL A 79 -3.22 -7.25 16.10
C VAL A 79 -3.70 -8.65 16.42
N PRO A 80 -4.15 -8.91 17.66
CA PRO A 80 -4.81 -10.16 18.00
C PRO A 80 -6.20 -10.21 17.36
N TRP A 81 -6.54 -11.34 16.74
CA TRP A 81 -7.82 -11.60 16.11
C TRP A 81 -8.16 -13.10 16.22
N ASN A 82 -9.32 -13.41 16.82
CA ASN A 82 -9.81 -14.78 17.00
C ASN A 82 -8.77 -15.77 17.58
N GLY A 83 -7.99 -15.32 18.57
CA GLY A 83 -6.98 -16.15 19.23
C GLY A 83 -5.67 -16.31 18.45
N ALA A 84 -5.51 -15.65 17.30
CA ALA A 84 -4.28 -15.62 16.52
C ALA A 84 -3.79 -14.17 16.32
N ASN A 85 -2.51 -13.99 16.00
CA ASN A 85 -1.97 -12.69 15.63
C ASN A 85 -2.06 -12.48 14.13
N ARG A 86 -2.60 -11.35 13.68
CA ARG A 86 -2.66 -10.95 12.27
C ARG A 86 -1.80 -9.73 12.03
N THR A 87 -0.91 -9.82 11.05
CA THR A 87 -0.03 -8.71 10.67
C THR A 87 -0.58 -7.98 9.46
N PHE A 88 -0.71 -6.67 9.58
CA PHE A 88 -1.11 -5.74 8.54
C PHE A 88 0.08 -4.89 8.13
N ALA A 89 0.19 -4.61 6.83
CA ALA A 89 1.17 -3.71 6.27
C ALA A 89 0.48 -2.49 5.68
N ILE A 90 0.77 -1.31 6.23
CA ILE A 90 0.23 -0.03 5.79
C ILE A 90 1.31 0.66 4.95
N ALA A 91 1.07 0.80 3.65
CA ALA A 91 2.02 1.38 2.71
C ALA A 91 1.74 2.86 2.44
N PHE A 92 2.80 3.67 2.54
CA PHE A 92 2.79 5.09 2.21
C PHE A 92 3.63 5.34 0.95
N GLY A 93 3.08 6.08 -0.01
CA GLY A 93 3.70 6.28 -1.32
C GLY A 93 3.99 4.94 -2.01
N TYR A 94 5.24 4.73 -2.43
CA TYR A 94 5.69 3.46 -3.01
C TYR A 94 6.05 2.39 -1.95
N GLY A 95 5.51 2.50 -0.74
CA GLY A 95 5.79 1.61 0.39
C GLY A 95 5.54 0.13 0.12
N ARG A 96 4.62 -0.23 -0.78
CA ARG A 96 4.38 -1.62 -1.20
C ARG A 96 5.66 -2.29 -1.72
N LEU A 97 6.55 -1.53 -2.36
CA LEU A 97 7.81 -2.06 -2.90
C LEU A 97 8.81 -2.48 -1.81
N ILE A 98 8.56 -2.13 -0.54
CA ILE A 98 9.35 -2.53 0.62
C ILE A 98 9.02 -3.97 1.04
N LEU A 99 7.84 -4.48 0.69
CA LEU A 99 7.45 -5.86 1.00
C LEU A 99 8.20 -6.86 0.11
N GLN A 100 8.50 -8.03 0.68
CA GLN A 100 8.91 -9.23 -0.06
C GLN A 100 7.79 -9.67 -1.00
N ASP A 101 8.15 -10.35 -2.08
CA ASP A 101 7.15 -10.80 -3.04
C ASP A 101 6.42 -12.03 -2.48
N GLY A 102 5.10 -12.13 -2.73
CA GLY A 102 4.29 -13.27 -2.30
C GLY A 102 3.88 -13.31 -0.81
N VAL A 103 4.26 -12.32 -0.01
CA VAL A 103 3.92 -12.26 1.44
C VAL A 103 2.52 -11.73 1.74
N ILE A 104 1.88 -11.10 0.76
CA ILE A 104 0.55 -10.52 0.88
C ILE A 104 -0.51 -11.59 0.62
N GLU A 105 -1.53 -11.62 1.46
CA GLU A 105 -2.73 -12.42 1.24
C GLU A 105 -3.49 -11.91 0.00
N GLU A 106 -3.62 -12.76 -1.01
CA GLU A 106 -4.34 -12.42 -2.22
C GLU A 106 -5.83 -12.21 -1.95
N ARG A 107 -6.44 -11.30 -2.72
CA ARG A 107 -7.88 -10.99 -2.64
C ARG A 107 -8.36 -10.52 -1.26
N PHE A 108 -7.46 -10.19 -0.33
CA PHE A 108 -7.82 -9.64 0.98
C PHE A 108 -8.74 -8.43 0.84
N GLY A 109 -8.39 -7.47 -0.02
CA GLY A 109 -9.23 -6.28 -0.24
C GLY A 109 -10.65 -6.63 -0.73
N LEU A 110 -10.79 -7.66 -1.57
CA LEU A 110 -12.11 -8.12 -2.02
C LEU A 110 -12.89 -8.79 -0.87
N LYS A 111 -12.23 -9.63 -0.06
CA LYS A 111 -12.82 -10.23 1.14
C LYS A 111 -13.30 -9.14 2.11
N VAL A 112 -12.51 -8.09 2.33
CA VAL A 112 -12.88 -6.95 3.17
C VAL A 112 -14.11 -6.23 2.63
N VAL A 113 -14.13 -5.89 1.34
CA VAL A 113 -15.28 -5.24 0.72
C VAL A 113 -16.53 -6.09 0.87
N LEU A 114 -16.46 -7.38 0.53
CA LEU A 114 -17.59 -8.31 0.64
C LEU A 114 -18.12 -8.42 2.07
N ASN A 115 -17.23 -8.42 3.05
CA ASN A 115 -17.59 -8.47 4.47
C ASN A 115 -18.10 -7.11 5.02
N SER A 116 -17.84 -6.00 4.33
CA SER A 116 -18.19 -4.65 4.80
C SER A 116 -19.47 -4.09 4.18
N VAL A 117 -19.98 -4.72 3.11
CA VAL A 117 -21.20 -4.29 2.42
C VAL A 117 -22.39 -5.15 2.84
N ASP A 118 -23.58 -4.54 2.93
CA ASP A 118 -24.82 -5.29 3.16
C ASP A 118 -25.05 -6.22 1.95
N PRO A 119 -25.27 -7.53 2.14
CA PRO A 119 -25.58 -8.46 1.05
C PRO A 119 -26.71 -7.99 0.12
N LYS A 120 -27.68 -7.22 0.62
CA LYS A 120 -28.79 -6.67 -0.18
C LYS A 120 -28.39 -5.46 -1.04
N SER A 121 -27.23 -4.86 -0.76
CA SER A 121 -26.69 -3.70 -1.50
C SER A 121 -25.79 -4.09 -2.67
N LEU A 122 -25.32 -5.34 -2.73
CA LEU A 122 -24.52 -5.88 -3.83
C LEU A 122 -25.41 -6.11 -5.07
N ARG A 123 -25.46 -5.12 -5.97
CA ARG A 123 -26.28 -5.19 -7.19
C ARG A 123 -25.58 -5.84 -8.39
N SER A 124 -24.25 -5.78 -8.46
CA SER A 124 -23.45 -6.45 -9.50
C SER A 124 -21.97 -6.52 -9.12
N ILE A 125 -21.25 -7.54 -9.64
CA ILE A 125 -19.80 -7.69 -9.51
C ILE A 125 -19.21 -7.72 -10.92
N ASP A 126 -18.45 -6.70 -11.30
CA ASP A 126 -17.74 -6.67 -12.58
C ASP A 126 -16.43 -7.46 -12.48
N LYS A 127 -16.32 -8.54 -13.26
CA LYS A 127 -15.10 -9.35 -13.36
C LYS A 127 -14.37 -9.00 -14.64
N THR A 128 -13.33 -8.17 -14.54
CA THR A 128 -12.43 -7.93 -15.68
C THR A 128 -11.42 -9.08 -15.77
N SER A 129 -11.56 -9.94 -16.79
CA SER A 129 -10.54 -10.92 -17.15
C SER A 129 -9.41 -10.21 -17.89
N LEU A 130 -8.15 -10.38 -17.47
CA LEU A 130 -6.94 -9.78 -18.06
C LEU A 130 -6.57 -10.38 -19.43
N GLY A 131 -7.55 -10.82 -20.21
CA GLY A 131 -7.34 -11.54 -21.46
C GLY A 131 -6.98 -10.67 -22.66
N ALA A 132 -7.52 -9.46 -22.79
CA ALA A 132 -7.25 -8.63 -23.97
C ALA A 132 -7.86 -7.23 -23.86
N ILE A 133 -7.28 -6.28 -23.12
CA ILE A 133 -7.54 -4.85 -23.41
C ILE A 133 -6.33 -4.00 -23.01
N ALA A 134 -5.45 -3.74 -23.98
CA ALA A 134 -4.66 -2.53 -24.00
C ALA A 134 -5.63 -1.34 -24.13
N ASN A 135 -5.42 -0.31 -23.31
CA ASN A 135 -6.01 1.03 -23.40
C ASN A 135 -7.53 1.13 -23.12
N LYS A 136 -7.89 1.42 -21.86
CA LYS A 136 -8.73 2.58 -21.51
C LYS A 136 -8.75 2.81 -19.99
N ALA A 137 -8.19 3.94 -19.54
CA ALA A 137 -8.38 4.43 -18.18
C ALA A 137 -9.27 5.69 -18.24
N GLU A 138 -10.55 5.55 -17.92
CA GLU A 138 -11.41 6.67 -17.53
C GLU A 138 -11.90 6.41 -16.09
N ASN A 139 -11.30 7.10 -15.13
CA ASN A 139 -11.71 7.05 -13.73
C ASN A 139 -12.92 7.98 -13.52
N LYS A 140 -14.13 7.41 -13.40
CA LYS A 140 -15.26 8.13 -12.80
C LYS A 140 -15.31 7.84 -11.30
N SER A 141 -15.13 8.89 -10.51
CA SER A 141 -15.16 8.84 -9.05
C SER A 141 -16.60 8.95 -8.58
N VAL A 142 -17.13 7.93 -7.88
CA VAL A 142 -18.38 8.04 -7.12
C VAL A 142 -18.02 8.23 -5.65
N ALA A 143 -18.46 9.35 -5.08
CA ALA A 143 -18.31 9.63 -3.65
C ALA A 143 -19.35 8.81 -2.87
N LEU A 144 -18.89 7.87 -2.04
CA LEU A 144 -19.70 7.24 -1.01
C LEU A 144 -19.08 7.55 0.35
N GLY A 145 -19.92 8.06 1.25
CA GLY A 145 -19.51 8.62 2.54
C GLY A 145 -18.82 7.62 3.46
N ARG A 146 -17.92 8.18 4.28
CA ARG A 146 -17.19 7.58 5.42
C ARG A 146 -16.58 6.18 5.20
N PRO A 147 -15.25 6.05 5.03
CA PRO A 147 -14.60 4.74 5.03
C PRO A 147 -14.61 4.13 6.45
N PRO A 148 -14.94 2.82 6.61
CA PRO A 148 -15.10 2.16 7.90
C PRO A 148 -13.78 1.68 8.53
N ILE A 149 -12.63 2.24 8.15
CA ILE A 149 -11.33 1.73 8.60
C ILE A 149 -10.99 2.17 10.04
N LEU A 150 -11.61 3.24 10.55
CA LEU A 150 -11.34 3.72 11.92
C LEU A 150 -12.25 3.11 13.00
N VAL A 151 -13.27 2.33 12.63
CA VAL A 151 -14.24 1.78 13.61
C VAL A 151 -13.82 0.42 14.16
N LEU A 152 -12.96 -0.32 13.46
CA LEU A 152 -12.57 -1.68 13.86
C LEU A 152 -11.46 -1.75 14.92
N ILE A 153 -10.85 -0.62 15.30
CA ILE A 153 -9.74 -0.59 16.28
C ILE A 153 -10.19 -0.02 17.65
N SER A 154 -11.46 0.34 17.84
CA SER A 154 -11.93 1.03 19.06
C SER A 154 -13.20 0.44 19.70
N SER A 155 -13.48 -0.85 19.53
CA SER A 155 -14.64 -1.47 20.21
C SER A 155 -14.41 -2.93 20.58
N LYS A 156 -13.71 -3.15 21.70
CA LYS A 156 -14.12 -4.10 22.77
C LYS A 156 -13.02 -4.17 23.84
N THR A 157 -13.16 -3.32 24.84
CA THR A 157 -13.10 -3.74 26.25
C THR A 157 -14.52 -3.97 26.71
#